data_AF-A0A4Y8YAN3-F1
#
_entry.id   AF-A0A4Y8YAN3-F1
#
_cell.length_a   1.000
_cell.length_b   1.000
_cell.length_c   1.000
_cell.angle_alpha   90.00
_cell.angle_beta   90.00
_cell.angle_gamma   90.00
#
_symmetry.space_group_name_H-M   'P 1'
#
loop_
_entity.id
_entity.type
_entity.pdbx_description
1 polymer ?
#
loop_
_entity_poly.entity_id
_entity_poly.type
_entity_poly.pdbx_seq_one_letter_code
_entity_poly.pdbx_strand_id
1 'polypeptide(L)'
;MTEMISLPGPEADWASATSPTPGNPARQCSVFQAAAEPLISLALLSVELDSVARRLRLTVEESWDEHGALRAAFFTLDGTDFVVTQHERDPAGTYVWVRKSGPVEPAGRMAVLLAALGVGPDAVAYSTWGVGTDLSHVPAAWSRGRGRRAESHQRFWEGFSKRTGMYVGRVTYEGVTAFLDGYDHAGGGVLLSGLTEWLADTKQAGQNLVWSAQVVGVVFPGGRPAEPWSPQEHRQAVAGLFALLDEFFAHLQGQPDATP
;
A
#
# COMPACT_ATOMS: atom_id res chain seq x y z
N MET A 1 -11.53 24.97 16.13
CA MET A 1 -11.12 23.87 17.02
C MET A 1 -12.35 23.04 17.27
N THR A 2 -12.38 21.80 16.80
CA THR A 2 -13.42 20.84 17.16
C THR A 2 -13.19 20.45 18.63
N GLU A 3 -14.23 20.51 19.45
CA GLU A 3 -14.13 20.12 20.85
C GLU A 3 -13.94 18.60 20.94
N MET A 4 -12.94 18.15 21.70
CA MET A 4 -12.62 16.73 21.83
C MET A 4 -13.49 16.09 22.91
N ILE A 5 -14.09 14.96 22.60
CA ILE A 5 -14.95 14.18 23.49
C ILE A 5 -14.10 13.21 24.30
N SER A 6 -14.32 13.19 25.61
CA SER A 6 -13.68 12.24 26.53
C SER A 6 -14.38 10.89 26.46
N LEU A 7 -13.59 9.82 26.33
CA LEU A 7 -14.09 8.45 26.42
C LEU A 7 -14.08 7.95 27.88
N PRO A 8 -14.99 7.03 28.24
CA PRO A 8 -14.88 6.31 29.50
C PRO A 8 -13.61 5.43 29.54
N GLY A 9 -13.24 4.97 30.74
CA GLY A 9 -12.19 3.96 30.89
C GLY A 9 -12.58 2.59 30.30
N PRO A 10 -11.63 1.65 30.14
CA PRO A 10 -11.97 0.28 29.79
C PRO A 10 -12.83 -0.36 30.89
N GLU A 11 -13.69 -1.31 30.53
CA GLU A 11 -14.38 -2.11 31.56
C GLU A 11 -13.34 -2.88 32.40
N ALA A 12 -13.65 -3.08 33.67
CA ALA A 12 -12.73 -3.67 34.63
C ALA A 12 -12.40 -5.14 34.28
N ASP A 13 -13.37 -5.85 33.73
CA ASP A 13 -13.28 -7.25 33.30
C ASP A 13 -12.65 -7.43 31.91
N TRP A 14 -12.43 -6.33 31.17
CA TRP A 14 -11.82 -6.45 29.84
C TRP A 14 -10.36 -6.87 29.91
N ALA A 15 -10.02 -7.94 29.17
CA ALA A 15 -8.65 -8.37 28.98
C ALA A 15 -7.88 -7.44 28.02
N SER A 16 -6.57 -7.61 27.88
CA SER A 16 -5.79 -6.94 26.82
C SER A 16 -6.35 -7.32 25.44
N ALA A 17 -6.46 -6.39 24.49
CA ALA A 17 -6.90 -6.71 23.13
C ALA A 17 -5.90 -7.61 22.39
N THR A 18 -4.63 -7.64 22.82
CA THR A 18 -3.60 -8.55 22.31
C THR A 18 -3.68 -9.95 22.93
N SER A 19 -4.54 -10.15 23.93
CA SER A 19 -4.68 -11.45 24.60
C SER A 19 -5.27 -12.50 23.68
N PRO A 20 -4.76 -13.74 23.66
CA PRO A 20 -5.37 -14.83 22.91
C PRO A 20 -6.68 -15.34 23.53
N THR A 21 -6.94 -15.02 24.80
CA THR A 21 -8.17 -15.41 25.50
C THR A 21 -9.32 -14.42 25.25
N PRO A 22 -10.56 -14.92 25.05
CA PRO A 22 -11.74 -14.08 25.00
C PRO A 22 -11.89 -13.26 26.29
N GLY A 23 -12.31 -12.01 26.17
CA GLY A 23 -12.49 -11.13 27.34
C GLY A 23 -12.45 -9.65 26.99
N ASN A 24 -12.07 -9.28 25.77
CA ASN A 24 -12.21 -7.93 25.25
C ASN A 24 -13.04 -8.00 23.96
N PRO A 25 -14.01 -7.08 23.73
CA PRO A 25 -14.75 -7.05 22.47
C PRO A 25 -13.86 -6.75 21.27
N ALA A 26 -12.75 -6.03 21.47
CA ALA A 26 -11.74 -5.79 20.45
C ALA A 26 -10.61 -6.82 20.54
N ARG A 27 -10.23 -7.36 19.40
CA ARG A 27 -9.04 -8.22 19.25
C ARG A 27 -8.03 -7.51 18.38
N GLN A 28 -6.86 -7.18 18.95
CA GLN A 28 -5.79 -6.52 18.21
C GLN A 28 -5.13 -7.51 17.25
N CYS A 29 -4.93 -7.05 16.01
CA CYS A 29 -4.25 -7.77 14.95
C CYS A 29 -2.98 -7.00 14.56
N SER A 30 -1.96 -7.71 14.09
CA SER A 30 -0.74 -7.04 13.63
C SER A 30 -1.01 -6.22 12.36
N VAL A 31 -0.41 -5.03 12.25
CA VAL A 31 -0.41 -4.20 11.03
C VAL A 31 -0.02 -5.03 9.79
N PHE A 32 0.97 -5.91 9.93
CA PHE A 32 1.44 -6.78 8.85
C PHE A 32 0.41 -7.85 8.43
N GLN A 33 -0.39 -8.35 9.37
CA GLN A 33 -1.49 -9.28 9.07
C GLN A 33 -2.67 -8.58 8.41
N ALA A 34 -2.86 -7.28 8.70
CA ALA A 34 -3.98 -6.49 8.20
C ALA A 34 -3.70 -5.79 6.86
N ALA A 35 -2.44 -5.62 6.46
CA ALA A 35 -2.02 -4.95 5.22
C ALA A 35 -2.36 -5.71 3.92
N ALA A 36 -2.98 -6.89 4.01
CA ALA A 36 -3.30 -7.72 2.85
C ALA A 36 -4.47 -7.18 1.99
N GLU A 37 -5.27 -6.23 2.50
CA GLU A 37 -6.44 -5.71 1.78
C GLU A 37 -6.54 -4.17 1.77
N PRO A 38 -7.13 -3.57 0.72
CA PRO A 38 -7.31 -2.13 0.65
C PRO A 38 -8.22 -1.61 1.76
N LEU A 39 -7.74 -0.58 2.46
CA LEU A 39 -8.51 0.18 3.44
C LEU A 39 -9.22 1.36 2.79
N ILE A 40 -10.37 1.74 3.35
CA ILE A 40 -11.09 2.96 3.01
C ILE A 40 -11.32 3.79 4.28
N SER A 41 -11.14 5.11 4.18
CA SER A 41 -11.50 6.04 5.25
C SER A 41 -13.02 6.05 5.40
N LEU A 42 -13.48 5.92 6.64
CA LEU A 42 -14.89 5.86 6.97
C LEU A 42 -15.33 7.17 7.65
N ALA A 43 -14.58 7.61 8.67
CA ALA A 43 -14.90 8.81 9.45
C ALA A 43 -13.68 9.43 10.12
N LEU A 44 -13.85 10.66 10.60
CA LEU A 44 -13.02 11.27 11.63
C LEU A 44 -13.86 11.40 12.90
N LEU A 45 -13.34 10.89 14.01
CA LEU A 45 -13.92 11.06 15.32
C LEU A 45 -13.25 12.22 16.06
N SER A 46 -14.05 13.02 16.76
CA SER A 46 -13.61 14.06 17.70
C SER A 46 -13.13 13.45 19.02
N VAL A 47 -12.35 12.37 18.97
CA VAL A 47 -11.79 11.68 20.15
C VAL A 47 -10.31 11.44 19.95
N GLU A 48 -9.53 11.51 21.03
CA GLU A 48 -8.08 11.28 20.97
C GLU A 48 -7.77 9.80 20.75
N LEU A 49 -6.78 9.52 19.91
CA LEU A 49 -6.37 8.13 19.59
C LEU A 49 -5.97 7.37 20.85
N ASP A 50 -5.26 8.03 21.77
CA ASP A 50 -4.85 7.43 23.04
C ASP A 50 -6.03 7.10 23.95
N SER A 51 -7.13 7.84 23.86
CA SER A 51 -8.36 7.54 24.58
C SER A 51 -9.06 6.31 23.99
N VAL A 52 -9.08 6.17 22.66
CA VAL A 52 -9.60 4.97 21.97
C VAL A 52 -8.79 3.74 22.36
N ALA A 53 -7.46 3.86 22.29
CA ALA A 53 -6.55 2.78 22.64
C ALA A 53 -6.70 2.36 24.10
N ARG A 54 -6.83 3.32 25.03
CA ARG A 54 -7.08 3.03 26.44
C ARG A 54 -8.42 2.34 26.67
N ARG A 55 -9.50 2.83 26.05
CA ARG A 55 -10.86 2.28 26.18
C ARG A 55 -10.92 0.83 25.73
N LEU A 56 -10.30 0.52 24.59
CA LEU A 56 -10.32 -0.82 23.99
C LEU A 56 -9.11 -1.68 24.39
N ARG A 57 -8.22 -1.18 25.27
CA ARG A 57 -6.95 -1.85 25.66
C ARG A 57 -6.10 -2.28 24.46
N LEU A 58 -6.00 -1.39 23.48
CA LEU A 58 -5.14 -1.53 22.30
C LEU A 58 -3.74 -1.01 22.60
N THR A 59 -2.76 -1.56 21.88
CA THR A 59 -1.41 -1.02 21.74
C THR A 59 -1.35 -0.19 20.47
N VAL A 60 -1.01 1.09 20.59
CA VAL A 60 -0.78 1.97 19.43
C VAL A 60 0.61 1.68 18.89
N GLU A 61 0.69 1.40 17.60
CA GLU A 61 1.93 1.21 16.86
C GLU A 61 2.28 2.52 16.16
N GLU A 62 3.57 2.86 16.17
CA GLU A 62 4.09 4.01 15.45
C GLU A 62 4.75 3.55 14.15
N SER A 63 4.38 4.21 13.06
CA SER A 63 4.88 3.99 11.72
C SER A 63 5.17 5.34 11.06
N TRP A 64 5.70 5.30 9.85
CA TRP A 64 5.99 6.48 9.04
C TRP A 64 5.44 6.28 7.63
N ASP A 65 4.86 7.33 7.08
CA ASP A 65 4.48 7.41 5.67
C ASP A 65 4.99 8.71 5.03
N GLU A 66 4.63 8.94 3.77
CA GLU A 66 5.02 10.17 3.04
C GLU A 66 4.51 11.47 3.71
N HIS A 67 3.53 11.38 4.62
CA HIS A 67 2.93 12.50 5.33
C HIS A 67 3.51 12.73 6.73
N GLY A 68 4.38 11.84 7.22
CA GLY A 68 5.11 11.98 8.48
C GLY A 68 4.89 10.80 9.42
N ALA A 69 5.00 11.04 10.73
CA ALA A 69 4.71 10.03 11.73
C ALA A 69 3.21 9.69 11.71
N LEU A 70 2.93 8.39 11.64
CA LEU A 70 1.61 7.79 11.65
C LEU A 70 1.48 6.92 12.90
N ARG A 71 0.53 7.24 13.76
CA ARG A 71 0.15 6.40 14.91
C ARG A 71 -1.08 5.60 14.53
N ALA A 72 -1.06 4.28 14.70
CA ALA A 72 -2.13 3.41 14.25
C ALA A 72 -2.39 2.24 15.22
N ALA A 73 -3.64 1.79 15.28
CA ALA A 73 -3.98 0.51 15.91
C ALA A 73 -4.95 -0.27 15.02
N PHE A 74 -4.64 -1.54 14.78
CA PHE A 74 -5.44 -2.47 13.99
C PHE A 74 -6.15 -3.45 14.90
N PHE A 75 -7.44 -3.64 14.72
CA PHE A 75 -8.22 -4.54 15.54
C PHE A 75 -9.48 -5.01 14.83
N THR A 76 -9.97 -6.18 15.23
CA THR A 76 -11.28 -6.69 14.84
C THR A 76 -12.26 -6.46 15.98
N LEU A 77 -13.46 -5.99 15.66
CA LEU A 77 -14.57 -5.78 16.58
C LEU A 77 -15.84 -6.31 15.91
N ASP A 78 -16.50 -7.27 16.56
CA ASP A 78 -17.69 -7.97 16.02
C ASP A 78 -17.51 -8.47 14.58
N GLY A 79 -16.35 -9.08 14.30
CA GLY A 79 -15.99 -9.60 12.98
C GLY A 79 -15.68 -8.53 11.92
N THR A 80 -15.69 -7.24 12.28
CA THR A 80 -15.31 -6.13 11.40
C THR A 80 -13.90 -5.66 11.72
N ASP A 81 -13.07 -5.55 10.68
CA ASP A 81 -11.72 -5.02 10.80
C ASP A 81 -11.72 -3.49 10.76
N PHE A 82 -11.16 -2.90 11.81
CA PHE A 82 -10.96 -1.47 11.97
C PHE A 82 -9.49 -1.12 12.05
N VAL A 83 -9.19 0.08 11.56
CA VAL A 83 -7.93 0.76 11.80
C VAL A 83 -8.26 2.14 12.31
N VAL A 84 -7.64 2.51 13.43
CA VAL A 84 -7.72 3.88 13.94
C VAL A 84 -6.36 4.54 13.79
N THR A 85 -6.32 5.75 13.27
CA THR A 85 -5.07 6.45 13.00
C THR A 85 -5.09 7.91 13.42
N GLN A 86 -3.90 8.45 13.69
CA GLN A 86 -3.62 9.86 13.88
C GLN A 86 -2.29 10.18 13.19
N HIS A 87 -2.32 11.08 12.21
CA HIS A 87 -1.09 11.62 11.62
C HIS A 87 -0.68 12.90 12.35
N GLU A 88 0.64 13.10 12.51
CA GLU A 88 1.20 14.28 13.18
C GLU A 88 0.75 15.61 12.56
N ARG A 89 0.51 15.64 11.25
CA ARG A 89 0.15 16.85 10.49
C ARG A 89 -1.35 17.06 10.30
N ASP A 90 -2.17 16.09 10.70
CA ASP A 90 -3.62 16.18 10.53
C ASP A 90 -4.29 16.93 11.71
N PRO A 91 -5.51 17.45 11.51
CA PRO A 91 -6.30 17.99 12.62
C PRO A 91 -6.46 17.00 13.76
N ALA A 92 -6.56 17.50 14.99
CA ALA A 92 -6.84 16.69 16.16
C ALA A 92 -8.10 15.83 15.96
N GLY A 93 -8.03 14.57 16.39
CA GLY A 93 -9.06 13.56 16.14
C GLY A 93 -8.46 12.20 15.81
N THR A 94 -9.35 11.23 15.64
CA THR A 94 -9.00 9.86 15.28
C THR A 94 -9.68 9.49 13.96
N TYR A 95 -8.88 9.22 12.94
CA TYR A 95 -9.38 8.70 11.67
C TYR A 95 -9.74 7.22 11.84
N VAL A 96 -10.87 6.82 11.28
CA VAL A 96 -11.35 5.44 11.29
C VAL A 96 -11.37 4.91 9.87
N TRP A 97 -10.74 3.77 9.67
CA TRP A 97 -10.65 3.05 8.42
C TRP A 97 -11.18 1.63 8.57
N VAL A 98 -11.66 1.07 7.48
CA VAL A 98 -12.13 -0.32 7.41
C VAL A 98 -11.68 -0.96 6.11
N ARG A 99 -11.69 -2.30 6.03
CA ARG A 99 -11.49 -2.98 4.75
C ARG A 99 -12.58 -2.59 3.76
N LYS A 100 -12.17 -2.39 2.50
CA LYS A 100 -13.09 -2.08 1.40
C LYS A 100 -14.07 -3.25 1.15
N SER A 101 -13.57 -4.48 1.24
CA SER A 101 -14.34 -5.72 1.20
C SER A 101 -14.94 -6.02 2.57
N GLY A 102 -16.26 -6.15 2.66
CA GLY A 102 -16.92 -6.60 3.88
C GLY A 102 -18.44 -6.57 3.75
N PRO A 103 -19.16 -7.46 4.45
CA PRO A 103 -20.61 -7.63 4.27
C PRO A 103 -21.45 -6.52 4.91
N VAL A 104 -20.88 -5.75 5.84
CA VAL A 104 -21.61 -4.74 6.63
C VAL A 104 -21.52 -3.36 5.96
N GLU A 105 -22.62 -2.62 5.95
CA GLU A 105 -22.72 -1.24 5.44
C GLU A 105 -21.97 -0.25 6.36
N PRO A 106 -21.35 0.83 5.83
CA PRO A 106 -20.62 1.86 6.57
C PRO A 106 -21.20 2.30 7.91
N ALA A 107 -22.47 2.68 7.96
CA ALA A 107 -23.12 3.14 9.19
C ALA A 107 -23.24 2.01 10.22
N GLY A 108 -23.57 0.80 9.77
CA GLY A 108 -23.60 -0.41 10.60
C GLY A 108 -22.25 -0.71 11.27
N ARG A 109 -21.14 -0.63 10.52
CA ARG A 109 -19.79 -0.81 11.07
C ARG A 109 -19.51 0.22 12.17
N MET A 110 -19.84 1.48 11.90
CA MET A 110 -19.55 2.55 12.85
C MET A 110 -20.43 2.51 14.10
N ALA A 111 -21.67 2.04 13.99
CA ALA A 111 -22.52 1.85 15.16
C ALA A 111 -21.88 0.88 16.18
N VAL A 112 -21.27 -0.22 15.71
CA VAL A 112 -20.57 -1.18 16.56
C VAL A 112 -19.37 -0.51 17.26
N LEU A 113 -18.57 0.25 16.52
CA LEU A 113 -17.42 0.96 17.11
C LEU A 113 -17.85 2.00 18.14
N LEU A 114 -18.82 2.86 17.82
CA LEU A 114 -19.32 3.90 18.73
C LEU A 114 -19.90 3.29 20.02
N ALA A 115 -20.63 2.18 19.89
CA ALA A 115 -21.14 1.44 21.05
C ALA A 115 -20.01 0.89 21.94
N ALA A 116 -18.96 0.30 21.35
CA ALA A 116 -17.81 -0.17 22.11
C ALA A 116 -17.03 0.96 22.79
N LEU A 117 -16.96 2.14 22.15
CA LEU A 117 -16.36 3.34 22.73
C LEU A 117 -17.23 4.00 23.80
N GLY A 118 -18.52 3.68 23.86
CA GLY A 118 -19.47 4.27 24.81
C GLY A 118 -19.86 5.71 24.46
N VAL A 119 -19.85 6.07 23.18
CA VAL A 119 -20.20 7.41 22.68
C VAL A 119 -21.30 7.37 21.64
N GLY A 120 -21.96 8.52 21.46
CA GLY A 120 -22.99 8.71 20.46
C GLY A 120 -22.45 9.16 19.09
N PRO A 121 -23.34 9.41 18.12
CA PRO A 121 -22.99 9.90 16.79
C PRO A 121 -22.42 11.33 16.80
N ASP A 122 -22.59 12.08 17.89
CA ASP A 122 -21.99 13.39 18.13
C ASP A 122 -20.45 13.35 18.19
N ALA A 123 -19.87 12.17 18.44
CA ALA A 123 -18.43 11.95 18.34
C ALA A 123 -17.89 11.97 16.90
N VAL A 124 -18.74 11.94 15.88
CA VAL A 124 -18.34 11.90 14.48
C VAL A 124 -18.24 13.32 13.92
N ALA A 125 -17.00 13.79 13.66
CA ALA A 125 -16.76 15.10 13.06
C ALA A 125 -17.14 15.13 11.57
N TYR A 126 -16.80 14.07 10.84
CA TYR A 126 -17.26 13.84 9.47
C TYR A 126 -17.36 12.35 9.17
N SER A 127 -18.16 12.01 8.17
CA SER A 127 -18.37 10.63 7.75
C SER A 127 -18.64 10.49 6.26
N THR A 128 -18.41 9.30 5.70
CA THR A 128 -18.76 9.00 4.30
C THR A 128 -20.20 8.51 4.11
N TRP A 129 -21.04 8.55 5.15
CA TRP A 129 -22.42 8.01 5.15
C TRP A 129 -23.48 8.99 5.70
N GLY A 130 -23.15 10.26 5.89
CA GLY A 130 -24.14 11.28 6.25
C GLY A 130 -24.27 11.64 7.73
N VAL A 131 -23.28 11.32 8.57
CA VAL A 131 -23.25 11.71 9.99
C VAL A 131 -22.11 12.72 10.22
N GLY A 132 -22.37 13.77 11.02
CA GLY A 132 -21.44 14.90 11.15
C GLY A 132 -21.39 15.71 9.85
N THR A 133 -20.19 16.11 9.41
CA THR A 133 -20.02 16.64 8.05
C THR A 133 -20.14 15.48 7.04
N ASP A 134 -21.20 15.51 6.24
CA ASP A 134 -21.45 14.48 5.24
C ASP A 134 -20.50 14.60 4.04
N LEU A 135 -19.61 13.61 3.90
CA LEU A 135 -18.70 13.49 2.78
C LEU A 135 -19.18 12.54 1.68
N SER A 136 -20.34 11.89 1.84
CA SER A 136 -20.92 10.98 0.83
C SER A 136 -21.24 11.70 -0.49
N HIS A 137 -21.48 13.01 -0.40
CA HIS A 137 -21.84 13.87 -1.52
C HIS A 137 -20.70 14.80 -1.97
N VAL A 138 -19.47 14.61 -1.47
CA VAL A 138 -18.34 15.42 -1.90
C VAL A 138 -18.13 15.23 -3.40
N PRO A 139 -18.16 16.32 -4.21
CA PRO A 139 -17.89 16.23 -5.63
C PRO A 139 -16.55 15.54 -5.88
N ALA A 140 -16.46 14.70 -6.91
CA ALA A 140 -15.25 13.93 -7.23
C ALA A 140 -13.97 14.79 -7.37
N ALA A 141 -14.13 16.09 -7.65
CA ALA A 141 -13.04 17.05 -7.73
C ALA A 141 -12.42 17.41 -6.36
N TRP A 142 -13.13 17.19 -5.25
CA TRP A 142 -12.77 17.63 -3.89
C TRP A 142 -12.48 16.46 -2.94
N SER A 143 -12.84 15.23 -3.31
CA SER A 143 -12.33 14.05 -2.62
C SER A 143 -10.81 14.04 -2.78
N ARG A 144 -10.05 14.05 -1.66
CA ARG A 144 -8.61 13.73 -1.68
C ARG A 144 -8.47 12.47 -2.50
N GLY A 145 -7.93 12.61 -3.70
CA GLY A 145 -7.93 11.55 -4.69
C GLY A 145 -7.40 10.29 -4.06
N ARG A 146 -8.13 9.18 -4.25
CA ARG A 146 -7.51 7.84 -4.23
C ARG A 146 -6.12 7.99 -4.83
N GLY A 147 -5.09 7.49 -4.14
CA GLY A 147 -3.72 7.47 -4.62
C GLY A 147 -3.72 7.21 -6.12
N ARG A 148 -2.89 7.96 -6.87
CA ARG A 148 -2.80 7.94 -8.34
C ARG A 148 -3.39 6.65 -8.88
N ARG A 149 -4.53 6.77 -9.57
CA ARG A 149 -5.19 5.65 -10.28
C ARG A 149 -4.09 4.71 -10.75
N ALA A 150 -3.98 3.50 -10.15
CA ALA A 150 -2.86 2.60 -10.41
C ALA A 150 -2.63 2.62 -11.92
N GLU A 151 -1.49 3.19 -12.34
CA GLU A 151 -1.21 3.21 -13.77
C GLU A 151 -1.16 1.75 -14.17
N SER A 152 -1.91 1.36 -15.21
CA SER A 152 -1.74 0.01 -15.75
C SER A 152 -0.25 -0.17 -16.02
N HIS A 153 0.30 -1.35 -15.73
CA HIS A 153 1.73 -1.62 -15.96
C HIS A 153 2.15 -1.21 -17.38
N GLN A 154 1.25 -1.35 -18.35
CA GLN A 154 1.39 -0.84 -19.71
C GLN A 154 1.56 0.70 -19.79
N ARG A 155 0.70 1.47 -19.12
CA ARG A 155 0.80 2.95 -19.11
C ARG A 155 2.03 3.44 -18.36
N PHE A 156 2.39 2.78 -17.26
CA PHE A 156 3.66 3.01 -16.57
C PHE A 156 4.82 2.77 -17.53
N TRP A 157 4.85 1.61 -18.18
CA TRP A 157 5.92 1.21 -19.09
C TRP A 157 6.07 2.16 -20.28
N GLU A 158 4.96 2.56 -20.90
CA GLU A 158 4.95 3.58 -21.96
C GLU A 158 5.52 4.92 -21.48
N GLY A 159 5.23 5.32 -20.24
CA GLY A 159 5.73 6.54 -19.65
C GLY A 159 7.22 6.46 -19.30
N PHE A 160 7.64 5.35 -18.71
CA PHE A 160 9.00 5.08 -18.25
C PHE A 160 9.99 4.93 -19.40
N SER A 161 9.63 4.18 -20.44
CA SER A 161 10.46 3.98 -21.64
C SER A 161 10.69 5.28 -22.42
N LYS A 162 9.67 6.16 -22.49
CA LYS A 162 9.77 7.44 -23.21
C LYS A 162 10.49 8.54 -22.42
N ARG A 163 10.43 8.50 -21.09
CA ARG A 163 10.91 9.59 -20.22
C ARG A 163 11.77 9.08 -19.07
N THR A 164 12.63 8.10 -19.32
CA THR A 164 13.41 7.40 -18.29
C THR A 164 14.15 8.35 -17.34
N GLY A 165 14.76 9.42 -17.86
CA GLY A 165 15.46 10.43 -17.05
C GLY A 165 14.59 11.16 -16.02
N MET A 166 13.27 11.24 -16.23
CA MET A 166 12.32 11.81 -15.26
C MET A 166 12.20 10.93 -14.00
N TYR A 167 12.41 9.62 -14.14
CA TYR A 167 12.23 8.64 -13.07
C TYR A 167 13.54 8.33 -12.35
N VAL A 168 14.63 8.18 -13.11
CA VAL A 168 15.94 7.75 -12.56
C VAL A 168 16.95 8.89 -12.40
N GLY A 169 16.61 10.09 -12.86
CA GLY A 169 17.52 11.24 -12.92
C GLY A 169 18.64 11.03 -13.94
N ARG A 170 19.70 10.32 -13.54
CA ARG A 170 20.82 9.96 -14.41
C ARG A 170 20.61 8.57 -15.00
N VAL A 171 20.42 8.50 -16.32
CA VAL A 171 20.16 7.23 -17.04
C VAL A 171 21.44 6.41 -17.14
N THR A 172 21.63 5.54 -16.16
CA THR A 172 22.66 4.48 -16.11
C THR A 172 21.96 3.14 -16.07
N TYR A 173 22.67 2.08 -16.44
CA TYR A 173 22.07 0.74 -16.46
C TYR A 173 21.67 0.30 -15.04
N GLU A 174 22.52 0.56 -14.07
CA GLU A 174 22.33 0.30 -12.65
C GLU A 174 21.16 1.12 -12.11
N GLY A 175 21.07 2.41 -12.45
CA GLY A 175 19.96 3.27 -12.02
C GLY A 175 18.62 2.83 -12.60
N VAL A 176 18.58 2.40 -13.86
CA VAL A 176 17.35 1.90 -14.51
C VAL A 176 16.92 0.55 -13.93
N THR A 177 17.87 -0.36 -13.74
CA THR A 177 17.56 -1.69 -13.16
C THR A 177 17.13 -1.58 -11.71
N ALA A 178 17.78 -0.77 -10.88
CA ALA A 178 17.37 -0.53 -9.49
C ALA A 178 15.98 0.11 -9.39
N PHE A 179 15.65 1.05 -10.29
CA PHE A 179 14.30 1.64 -10.31
C PHE A 179 13.23 0.60 -10.68
N LEU A 180 13.47 -0.21 -11.71
CA LEU A 180 12.53 -1.24 -12.14
C LEU A 180 12.33 -2.32 -11.08
N ASP A 181 13.40 -2.74 -10.41
CA ASP A 181 13.36 -3.69 -9.30
C ASP A 181 12.53 -3.14 -8.12
N GLY A 182 12.76 -1.88 -7.74
CA GLY A 182 11.96 -1.20 -6.72
C GLY A 182 10.49 -1.00 -7.11
N TYR A 183 10.22 -0.67 -8.38
CA TYR A 183 8.85 -0.53 -8.88
C TYR A 183 8.11 -1.87 -8.88
N ASP A 184 8.75 -2.94 -9.36
CA ASP A 184 8.19 -4.28 -9.36
C ASP A 184 7.91 -4.76 -7.93
N HIS A 185 8.87 -4.56 -7.02
CA HIS A 185 8.70 -4.88 -5.60
C HIS A 185 7.50 -4.14 -4.98
N ALA A 186 7.38 -2.83 -5.23
CA ALA A 186 6.24 -2.03 -4.76
C ALA A 186 4.91 -2.44 -5.43
N GLY A 187 4.98 -3.00 -6.65
CA GLY A 187 3.86 -3.57 -7.39
C GLY A 187 3.53 -5.03 -7.06
N GLY A 188 4.15 -5.61 -6.03
CA GLY A 188 3.92 -6.99 -5.59
C GLY A 188 4.63 -8.06 -6.43
N GLY A 189 5.66 -7.69 -7.19
CA GLY A 189 6.47 -8.61 -7.99
C GLY A 189 5.82 -9.08 -9.29
N VAL A 190 4.77 -8.40 -9.75
CA VAL A 190 3.92 -8.86 -10.86
C VAL A 190 4.45 -8.41 -12.23
N LEU A 191 5.19 -7.30 -12.30
CA LEU A 191 5.67 -6.74 -13.58
C LEU A 191 6.77 -7.60 -14.18
N LEU A 192 7.71 -8.08 -13.36
CA LEU A 192 8.88 -8.85 -13.82
C LEU A 192 8.77 -10.35 -13.52
N SER A 193 7.60 -10.81 -13.06
CA SER A 193 7.34 -12.23 -12.78
C SER A 193 7.58 -13.09 -14.01
N GLY A 194 8.48 -14.07 -13.92
CA GLY A 194 8.82 -14.98 -15.03
C GLY A 194 9.86 -14.44 -16.02
N LEU A 195 10.39 -13.22 -15.82
CA LEU A 195 11.39 -12.63 -16.73
C LEU A 195 12.70 -13.43 -16.75
N THR A 196 13.16 -13.92 -15.59
CA THR A 196 14.43 -14.66 -15.47
C THR A 196 14.36 -15.98 -16.25
N GLU A 197 13.25 -16.69 -16.11
CA GLU A 197 12.94 -17.94 -16.80
C GLU A 197 12.82 -17.69 -18.30
N TRP A 198 12.07 -16.65 -18.70
CA TRP A 198 11.91 -16.30 -20.11
C TRP A 198 13.23 -15.92 -20.79
N LEU A 199 14.10 -15.15 -20.10
CA LEU A 199 15.43 -14.80 -20.61
C LEU A 199 16.32 -16.04 -20.76
N ALA A 200 16.28 -16.96 -19.79
CA ALA A 200 17.03 -18.19 -19.87
C ALA A 200 16.57 -19.06 -21.05
N ASP A 201 15.26 -19.26 -21.20
CA ASP A 201 14.70 -20.16 -22.19
C ASP A 201 14.77 -19.58 -23.61
N THR A 202 14.51 -18.28 -23.77
CA THR A 202 14.39 -17.65 -25.09
C THR A 202 15.71 -17.07 -25.59
N LYS A 203 16.56 -16.58 -24.69
CA LYS A 203 17.81 -15.89 -25.03
C LYS A 203 19.07 -16.66 -24.65
N GLN A 204 18.91 -17.89 -24.14
CA GLN A 204 20.01 -18.74 -23.65
C GLN A 204 20.85 -18.02 -22.57
N ALA A 205 20.22 -17.12 -21.81
CA ALA A 205 20.88 -16.45 -20.71
C ALA A 205 21.15 -17.46 -19.58
N GLY A 206 22.23 -17.27 -18.82
CA GLY A 206 22.58 -18.18 -17.74
C GLY A 206 21.47 -18.25 -16.68
N GLN A 207 20.94 -19.45 -16.42
CA GLN A 207 19.87 -19.68 -15.43
C GLN A 207 20.29 -19.34 -13.98
N ASN A 208 21.59 -19.26 -13.72
CA ASN A 208 22.14 -18.98 -12.39
C ASN A 208 22.35 -17.48 -12.12
N LEU A 209 21.95 -16.62 -13.05
CA LEU A 209 22.13 -15.16 -12.97
C LEU A 209 20.80 -14.48 -12.66
N VAL A 210 20.83 -13.42 -11.86
CA VAL A 210 19.70 -12.50 -11.72
C VAL A 210 19.37 -11.84 -13.06
N TRP A 211 18.10 -11.48 -13.27
CA TRP A 211 17.61 -10.94 -14.56
C TRP A 211 18.46 -9.79 -15.11
N SER A 212 18.95 -8.89 -14.26
CA SER A 212 19.79 -7.76 -14.67
C SER A 212 21.14 -8.25 -15.21
N ALA A 213 21.77 -9.25 -14.58
CA ALA A 213 22.99 -9.85 -15.11
C ALA A 213 22.74 -10.65 -16.41
N GLN A 214 21.59 -11.30 -16.55
CA GLN A 214 21.18 -11.99 -17.78
C GLN A 214 21.06 -11.01 -18.96
N VAL A 215 20.40 -9.86 -18.75
CA VAL A 215 20.26 -8.81 -19.76
C VAL A 215 21.63 -8.34 -20.27
N VAL A 216 22.60 -8.13 -19.37
CA VAL A 216 23.97 -7.76 -19.79
C VAL A 216 24.59 -8.84 -20.66
N GLY A 217 24.44 -10.12 -20.31
CA GLY A 217 24.94 -11.23 -21.11
C GLY A 217 24.32 -11.30 -22.51
N VAL A 218 23.03 -10.98 -22.62
CA VAL A 218 22.32 -10.94 -23.91
C VAL A 218 22.73 -9.72 -24.75
N VAL A 219 22.88 -8.55 -24.14
CA VAL A 219 23.22 -7.29 -24.84
C VAL A 219 24.69 -7.23 -25.25
N PHE A 220 25.58 -7.89 -24.48
CA PHE A 220 27.01 -7.94 -24.73
C PHE A 220 27.49 -9.39 -24.88
N PRO A 221 27.22 -10.04 -26.04
CA PRO A 221 27.60 -11.44 -26.27
C PRO A 221 29.13 -11.65 -26.29
N GLY A 222 29.92 -10.59 -26.52
CA GLY A 222 31.38 -10.61 -26.42
C GLY A 222 31.93 -10.56 -24.98
N GLY A 223 31.04 -10.51 -23.98
CA GLY A 223 31.38 -10.37 -22.57
C GLY A 223 31.03 -9.01 -21.99
N ARG A 224 30.84 -8.96 -20.67
CA ARG A 224 30.51 -7.74 -19.93
C ARG A 224 31.61 -6.68 -20.12
N PRO A 225 31.26 -5.41 -20.42
CA PRO A 225 32.22 -4.32 -20.46
C PRO A 225 32.97 -4.14 -19.15
N ALA A 226 34.24 -3.75 -19.23
CA ALA A 226 35.06 -3.45 -18.05
C ALA A 226 34.52 -2.20 -17.32
N GLU A 227 34.59 -2.21 -15.99
CA GLU A 227 34.20 -1.06 -15.19
C GLU A 227 35.32 0.00 -15.12
N PRO A 228 34.97 1.30 -15.07
CA PRO A 228 33.62 1.86 -15.15
C PRO A 228 33.09 1.89 -16.59
N TRP A 229 31.78 1.69 -16.75
CA TRP A 229 31.15 1.75 -18.07
C TRP A 229 31.13 3.18 -18.63
N SER A 230 31.35 3.27 -19.92
CA SER A 230 31.19 4.50 -20.70
C SER A 230 29.72 4.89 -20.84
N PRO A 231 29.42 6.17 -21.12
CA PRO A 231 28.06 6.62 -21.43
C PRO A 231 27.43 5.91 -22.64
N GLN A 232 28.25 5.37 -23.55
CA GLN A 232 27.76 4.60 -24.69
C GLN A 232 27.34 3.18 -24.26
N GLU A 233 28.13 2.52 -23.42
CA GLU A 233 27.81 1.19 -22.88
C GLU A 233 26.55 1.23 -22.01
N HIS A 234 26.39 2.24 -21.14
CA HIS A 234 25.13 2.41 -20.40
C HIS A 234 23.93 2.61 -21.34
N ARG A 235 24.06 3.44 -22.39
CA ARG A 235 22.97 3.64 -23.36
C ARG A 235 22.63 2.36 -24.12
N GLN A 236 23.62 1.61 -24.55
CA GLN A 236 23.43 0.32 -25.22
C GLN A 236 22.74 -0.68 -24.28
N ALA A 237 23.18 -0.78 -23.04
CA ALA A 237 22.60 -1.67 -22.04
C ALA A 237 21.13 -1.33 -21.72
N VAL A 238 20.82 -0.04 -21.55
CA VAL A 238 19.44 0.42 -21.30
C VAL A 238 18.54 0.20 -22.51
N ALA A 239 19.02 0.48 -23.72
CA ALA A 239 18.26 0.22 -24.94
C ALA A 239 17.98 -1.28 -25.13
N GLY A 240 18.98 -2.13 -24.90
CA GLY A 240 18.83 -3.58 -24.95
C GLY A 240 17.89 -4.13 -23.89
N LEU A 241 17.94 -3.59 -22.67
CA LEU A 241 16.97 -3.90 -21.61
C LEU A 241 15.53 -3.59 -22.05
N PHE A 242 15.29 -2.41 -22.62
CA PHE A 242 13.95 -2.01 -23.05
C PHE A 242 13.43 -2.90 -24.17
N ALA A 243 14.27 -3.23 -25.15
CA ALA A 243 13.89 -4.15 -26.21
C ALA A 243 13.51 -5.55 -25.67
N LEU A 244 14.28 -6.07 -24.71
CA LEU A 244 13.99 -7.36 -24.08
C LEU A 244 12.69 -7.34 -23.27
N LEU A 245 12.41 -6.26 -22.55
CA LEU A 245 11.17 -6.09 -21.80
C LEU A 245 9.95 -5.93 -22.74
N ASP A 246 10.08 -5.22 -23.85
CA ASP A 246 9.04 -5.13 -24.86
C ASP A 246 8.71 -6.51 -25.46
N GLU A 247 9.74 -7.29 -25.80
CA GLU A 247 9.59 -8.67 -26.28
C GLU A 247 8.93 -9.58 -25.23
N PHE A 248 9.36 -9.48 -23.97
CA PHE A 248 8.79 -10.23 -22.86
C PHE A 248 7.32 -9.91 -22.64
N PHE A 249 6.94 -8.63 -22.62
CA PHE A 249 5.54 -8.22 -22.46
C PHE A 249 4.67 -8.65 -23.64
N ALA A 250 5.20 -8.61 -24.87
CA ALA A 250 4.51 -9.17 -26.03
C ALA A 250 4.31 -10.69 -25.91
N HIS A 251 5.30 -11.41 -25.38
CA HIS A 251 5.20 -12.84 -25.11
C HIS A 251 4.09 -13.18 -24.11
N LEU A 252 3.99 -12.42 -23.00
CA LEU A 252 2.92 -12.60 -22.02
C LEU A 252 1.52 -12.37 -22.60
N GLN A 253 1.37 -11.42 -23.53
CA GLN A 253 0.09 -11.17 -24.21
C GLN A 253 -0.29 -12.26 -25.21
N GLY A 254 0.70 -12.99 -25.75
CA GLY A 254 0.52 -14.06 -26.73
C GLY A 254 0.25 -15.44 -26.14
N GLN A 255 0.40 -15.62 -24.82
CA GLN A 255 0.05 -16.86 -24.13
C GLN A 255 -1.40 -16.78 -23.60
N PRO A 256 -2.38 -17.50 -24.18
CA PRO A 256 -3.67 -17.66 -23.52
C PRO A 256 -3.48 -18.50 -22.25
N ASP A 257 -4.03 -18.00 -21.13
CA ASP A 257 -4.02 -18.59 -19.78
C ASP A 257 -3.83 -20.13 -19.78
N ALA A 258 -2.59 -20.56 -19.62
CA ALA A 258 -2.28 -21.94 -19.22
C ALA A 258 -2.34 -22.00 -17.69
N THR A 259 -3.57 -21.97 -17.16
CA THR A 259 -3.84 -22.23 -15.75
C THR A 259 -3.96 -23.75 -15.55
N PRO A 260 -3.15 -24.40 -14.69
CA PRO A 260 -3.54 -25.65 -14.06
C PRO A 260 -4.62 -25.43 -12.99
#